data_AF-W2ZE40-F1
#
_entry.id   AF-W2ZE40-F1
#
_cell.length_a   1.000
_cell.length_b   1.000
_cell.length_c   1.000
_cell.angle_alpha   90.00
_cell.angle_beta   90.00
_cell.angle_gamma   90.00
#
_symmetry.space_group_name_H-M   'P 1'
#
loop_
_entity.id
_entity.type
_entity.pdbx_description
1 polymer ?
#
loop_
_entity_poly.entity_id
_entity_poly.type
_entity_poly.pdbx_seq_one_letter_code
_entity_poly.pdbx_strand_id
1 'polypeptide(L)'
;MSQDPVATNQSIGGEKRFLRYHDNNKDRAENGKANADEEERTGNNLFSTTKLDEMLDGAKVMKRFKKWKDFGYNTYNLPKHVQASKYDNLRKLF
;
A
#
# COMPACT_ATOMS: atom_id res chain seq x y z
N MET A 1 54.45 -24.44 -16.81
CA MET A 1 53.86 -23.64 -17.90
C MET A 1 52.37 -23.59 -17.64
N SER A 2 51.82 -22.40 -17.39
CA SER A 2 50.40 -22.15 -17.10
C SER A 2 49.65 -22.03 -18.43
N GLN A 3 48.48 -22.64 -18.57
CA GLN A 3 47.57 -22.40 -19.70
C GLN A 3 46.32 -21.68 -19.18
N ASP A 4 46.07 -20.51 -19.74
CA ASP A 4 45.02 -19.57 -19.37
C ASP A 4 43.62 -20.04 -19.81
N PRO A 5 42.54 -19.70 -19.10
CA PRO A 5 41.19 -19.97 -19.56
C PRO A 5 40.81 -19.05 -20.74
N VAL A 6 40.49 -19.66 -21.88
CA VAL A 6 39.99 -18.98 -23.08
C VAL A 6 38.64 -18.32 -22.78
N ALA A 7 38.58 -17.00 -22.84
CA ALA A 7 37.34 -16.24 -22.73
C ALA A 7 36.45 -16.50 -23.96
N THR A 8 35.32 -17.16 -23.77
CA THR A 8 34.25 -17.26 -24.77
C THR A 8 33.59 -15.90 -24.95
N ASN A 9 33.89 -15.23 -26.08
CA ASN A 9 33.19 -14.02 -26.54
C ASN A 9 31.73 -14.34 -26.88
N GLN A 10 30.81 -14.09 -25.94
CA GLN A 10 29.38 -14.02 -26.25
C GLN A 10 29.07 -12.65 -26.85
N SER A 11 28.82 -12.61 -28.17
CA SER A 11 28.27 -11.43 -28.82
C SER A 11 26.81 -11.27 -28.37
N ILE A 12 26.59 -10.51 -27.30
CA ILE A 12 25.26 -10.12 -26.86
C ILE A 12 24.81 -9.00 -27.79
N GLY A 13 24.06 -9.36 -28.83
CA GLY A 13 23.39 -8.42 -29.73
C GLY A 13 22.56 -7.44 -28.91
N GLY A 14 22.99 -6.17 -28.92
CA GLY A 14 22.48 -5.09 -28.06
C GLY A 14 21.13 -4.55 -28.50
N GLU A 15 20.11 -5.40 -28.56
CA GLU A 15 18.73 -4.94 -28.72
C GLU A 15 18.30 -4.25 -27.43
N LYS A 16 18.34 -2.91 -27.44
CA LYS A 16 17.97 -2.08 -26.29
C LYS A 16 16.47 -2.17 -26.08
N ARG A 17 16.07 -2.82 -24.98
CA ARG A 17 14.69 -2.78 -24.48
C ARG A 17 14.50 -1.46 -23.75
N PHE A 18 13.66 -0.58 -24.27
CA PHE A 18 13.32 0.68 -23.61
C PHE A 18 12.15 0.48 -22.64
N LEU A 19 12.30 0.93 -21.41
CA LEU A 19 11.21 1.02 -20.45
C LEU A 19 10.22 2.09 -20.95
N ARG A 20 8.94 1.75 -21.09
CA ARG A 20 7.92 2.75 -21.43
C ARG A 20 7.75 3.69 -20.25
N TYR A 21 8.14 4.96 -20.44
CA TYR A 21 7.79 6.04 -19.52
C TYR A 21 6.31 6.36 -19.70
N HIS A 22 5.55 6.32 -18.61
CA HIS A 22 4.25 6.95 -18.55
C HIS A 22 4.49 8.42 -18.21
N ASP A 23 4.22 9.29 -19.18
CA ASP A 23 4.20 10.72 -18.94
C ASP A 23 3.02 11.01 -18.00
N ASN A 24 3.29 11.67 -16.87
CA ASN A 24 2.27 12.06 -15.89
C ASN A 24 1.52 13.29 -16.39
N ASN A 25 1.15 13.30 -17.68
CA ASN A 25 0.49 14.45 -18.26
C ASN A 25 -0.85 14.63 -17.53
N LYS A 26 -0.95 15.82 -16.94
CA LYS A 26 -1.68 16.14 -15.74
C LYS A 26 -3.11 16.56 -16.07
N ASP A 27 -3.77 15.77 -16.92
CA ASP A 27 -5.15 16.04 -17.35
C ASP A 27 -6.13 15.04 -16.73
N ARG A 28 -5.77 14.50 -15.57
CA ARG A 28 -6.64 13.65 -14.77
C ARG A 28 -7.17 14.42 -13.57
N ALA A 29 -8.36 14.97 -13.78
CA ALA A 29 -9.39 15.28 -12.78
C ALA A 29 -8.87 15.77 -11.42
N GLU A 30 -8.97 17.08 -11.24
CA GLU A 30 -8.98 17.77 -9.95
C GLU A 30 -10.06 17.17 -9.03
N ASN A 31 -9.73 16.09 -8.31
CA ASN A 31 -10.11 15.84 -6.92
C ASN A 31 -9.53 14.50 -6.45
N GLY A 32 -8.28 14.53 -6.00
CA GLY A 32 -7.64 13.37 -5.42
C GLY A 32 -6.37 13.81 -4.75
N LYS A 33 -6.47 14.23 -3.49
CA LYS A 33 -5.31 14.54 -2.66
C LYS A 33 -4.36 13.35 -2.72
N ALA A 34 -3.27 13.54 -3.46
CA ALA A 34 -2.13 12.65 -3.47
C ALA A 34 -1.50 12.68 -2.08
N ASN A 35 -1.89 11.74 -1.23
CA ASN A 35 -1.02 11.28 -0.16
C ASN A 35 -0.33 10.03 -0.70
N ALA A 36 0.84 10.25 -1.26
CA ALA A 36 1.75 9.19 -1.64
C ALA A 36 2.32 8.50 -0.39
N ASP A 37 2.67 7.24 -0.59
CA ASP A 37 3.44 6.36 0.29
C ASP A 37 2.69 5.55 1.35
N GLU A 38 1.87 4.61 0.89
CA GLU A 38 1.64 3.35 1.60
C GLU A 38 1.68 2.22 0.56
N GLU A 39 2.88 1.75 0.21
CA GLU A 39 3.01 0.40 -0.35
C GLU A 39 2.60 -0.65 0.71
N GLU A 40 1.29 -0.77 0.99
CA GLU A 40 0.71 -1.93 1.66
C GLU A 40 0.17 -2.91 0.61
N ARG A 41 1.02 -3.89 0.35
CA ARG A 41 0.81 -5.15 -0.36
C ARG A 41 -0.54 -5.80 0.02
N THR A 42 -1.40 -5.99 -0.98
CA THR A 42 -2.23 -7.21 -1.14
C THR A 42 -3.14 -7.59 0.04
N GLY A 43 -4.11 -6.76 0.39
CA GLY A 43 -5.15 -7.14 1.35
C GLY A 43 -6.33 -6.19 1.28
N ASN A 44 -7.54 -6.67 1.57
CA ASN A 44 -8.71 -5.79 1.74
C ASN A 44 -8.29 -4.59 2.59
N ASN A 45 -8.28 -3.39 1.99
CA ASN A 45 -7.81 -2.18 2.65
C ASN A 45 -8.77 -1.82 3.81
N LEU A 46 -8.70 -2.53 4.94
CA LEU A 46 -9.67 -2.51 6.04
C LEU A 46 -9.54 -1.25 6.89
N PHE A 47 -8.35 -0.65 6.86
CA PHE A 47 -7.94 0.46 7.70
C PHE A 47 -7.51 1.69 6.89
N SER A 48 -7.94 1.78 5.63
CA SER A 48 -7.73 2.97 4.82
C SER A 48 -8.15 4.22 5.59
N THR A 49 -7.41 5.31 5.42
CA THR A 49 -7.72 6.61 6.05
C THR A 49 -9.18 7.01 5.81
N THR A 50 -9.67 6.92 4.57
CA THR A 50 -11.09 7.18 4.23
C THR A 50 -12.07 6.34 5.04
N LYS A 51 -11.74 5.07 5.30
CA LYS A 51 -12.62 4.15 6.02
C LYS A 51 -12.62 4.42 7.52
N LEU A 52 -11.48 4.79 8.08
CA LEU A 52 -11.37 5.22 9.48
C LEU A 52 -12.08 6.56 9.68
N ASP A 53 -11.96 7.49 8.73
CA ASP A 53 -12.64 8.78 8.76
C ASP A 53 -14.16 8.62 8.69
N GLU A 54 -14.67 7.78 7.78
CA GLU A 54 -16.10 7.43 7.75
C GLU A 54 -16.58 6.85 9.10
N MET A 55 -15.73 6.10 9.81
CA MET A 55 -16.08 5.56 11.12
C MET A 55 -16.11 6.63 12.21
N LEU A 56 -15.25 7.65 12.12
CA LEU A 56 -15.31 8.81 13.02
C LEU A 56 -16.61 9.59 12.83
N ASP A 57 -17.11 9.67 11.60
CA ASP A 57 -18.42 10.25 11.26
C ASP A 57 -19.60 9.33 11.65
N GLY A 58 -19.33 8.17 12.27
CA GLY A 58 -20.32 7.21 12.73
C GLY A 58 -20.85 6.27 11.64
N ALA A 59 -20.37 6.39 10.40
CA ALA A 59 -20.83 5.58 9.29
C ALA A 59 -20.25 4.15 9.33
N LYS A 60 -21.14 3.15 9.25
CA LYS A 60 -20.78 1.73 9.06
C LYS A 60 -19.83 1.16 10.14
N VAL A 61 -19.70 1.82 11.31
CA VAL A 61 -18.76 1.46 12.40
C VAL A 61 -18.90 -0.02 12.79
N MET A 62 -20.10 -0.46 13.13
CA MET A 62 -20.37 -1.85 13.53
C MET A 62 -20.02 -2.86 12.43
N LYS A 63 -20.32 -2.55 11.17
CA LYS A 63 -20.01 -3.42 10.02
C LYS A 63 -18.49 -3.54 9.82
N ARG A 64 -17.75 -2.47 10.07
CA ARG A 64 -16.29 -2.44 9.93
C ARG A 64 -15.60 -3.14 11.10
N PHE A 65 -16.05 -2.92 12.33
CA PHE A 65 -15.60 -3.69 13.49
C PHE A 65 -15.86 -5.18 13.36
N LYS A 66 -17.03 -5.58 12.82
CA LYS A 66 -17.28 -6.99 12.50
C LYS A 66 -16.23 -7.53 11.53
N LYS A 67 -15.95 -6.81 10.43
CA LYS A 67 -14.90 -7.21 9.49
C LYS A 67 -13.52 -7.27 10.14
N TRP A 68 -13.18 -6.34 11.03
CA TRP A 68 -11.91 -6.40 11.75
C TRP A 68 -11.80 -7.69 12.56
N LYS A 69 -12.86 -8.07 13.29
CA LYS A 69 -12.92 -9.34 14.02
C LYS A 69 -12.86 -10.57 13.10
N ASP A 70 -13.59 -10.55 11.98
CA ASP A 70 -13.59 -11.63 10.98
C ASP A 70 -12.19 -11.86 10.39
N PHE A 71 -11.35 -10.81 10.34
CA PHE A 71 -9.95 -10.88 9.90
C PHE A 71 -8.95 -11.12 11.05
N GLY A 72 -9.44 -11.36 12.27
CA GLY A 72 -8.59 -11.68 13.44
C GLY A 72 -8.00 -10.47 14.16
N TYR A 73 -8.48 -9.26 13.88
CA TYR A 73 -8.05 -8.06 14.60
C TYR A 73 -8.77 -7.91 15.96
N ASN A 74 -8.03 -7.42 16.94
CA ASN A 74 -8.43 -7.08 18.30
C ASN A 74 -7.68 -5.81 18.75
N THR A 75 -7.97 -5.30 19.94
CA THR A 75 -7.38 -4.05 20.46
C THR A 75 -5.85 -4.06 20.59
N TYR A 76 -5.21 -5.23 20.62
CA TYR A 76 -3.77 -5.39 20.79
C TYR A 76 -2.99 -5.48 19.47
N ASN A 77 -3.63 -5.92 18.38
CA ASN A 77 -2.97 -6.18 17.09
C ASN A 77 -3.41 -5.24 15.96
N LEU A 78 -4.03 -4.10 16.29
CA LEU A 78 -4.39 -3.08 15.31
C LEU A 78 -3.14 -2.46 14.64
N PRO A 79 -3.21 -2.13 13.34
CA PRO A 79 -2.13 -1.46 12.63
C PRO A 79 -1.73 -0.11 13.25
N LYS A 80 -0.47 0.28 13.07
CA LYS A 80 0.10 1.52 13.64
C LYS A 80 -0.67 2.78 13.26
N HIS A 81 -1.17 2.89 12.03
CA HIS A 81 -1.91 4.08 11.60
C HIS A 81 -3.28 4.24 12.31
N VAL A 82 -3.87 3.15 12.84
CA VAL A 82 -5.07 3.21 13.69
C VAL A 82 -4.71 3.70 15.10
N GLN A 83 -3.44 3.65 15.50
CA GLN A 83 -2.97 4.11 16.82
C GLN A 83 -2.77 5.63 16.91
N ALA A 84 -2.96 6.36 15.80
CA ALA A 84 -2.94 7.81 15.81
C ALA A 84 -4.02 8.36 16.75
N SER A 85 -3.71 9.44 17.47
CA SER A 85 -4.60 10.08 18.45
C SER A 85 -5.98 10.41 17.90
N LYS A 86 -6.06 10.74 16.59
CA LYS A 86 -7.31 10.99 15.86
C LYS A 86 -8.31 9.83 15.97
N TYR A 87 -7.85 8.58 16.07
CA TYR A 87 -8.68 7.39 16.09
C TYR A 87 -8.83 6.76 17.49
N ASP A 88 -8.42 7.45 18.55
CA ASP A 88 -8.53 6.95 19.93
C ASP A 88 -9.95 6.53 20.30
N ASN A 89 -10.94 7.31 19.86
CA ASN A 89 -12.34 7.00 20.11
C ASN A 89 -12.76 5.70 19.41
N LEU A 90 -12.28 5.43 18.20
CA LEU A 90 -12.55 4.16 17.51
C LEU A 90 -11.93 2.98 18.26
N ARG A 91 -10.71 3.12 18.77
CA ARG A 91 -10.04 2.07 19.54
C ARG A 91 -10.72 1.78 20.88
N LYS A 92 -11.28 2.80 21.53
CA LYS A 92 -12.07 2.63 22.77
C LYS A 92 -13.41 1.96 22.54
N LEU A 93 -13.98 2.10 21.34
CA LEU A 93 -15.27 1.53 20.95
C LEU A 93 -15.16 0.10 20.38
N PHE A 94 -13.98 -0.32 19.94
CA PHE A 94 -13.75 -1.60 19.27
C PHE A 94 -13.52 -2.76 20.26
#